data_AF-A0A1M3J6R5-F1
#
_entry.id   AF-A0A1M3J6R5-F1
#
_cell.length_a   1.000
_cell.length_b   1.000
_cell.length_c   1.000
_cell.angle_alpha   90.00
_cell.angle_beta   90.00
_cell.angle_gamma   90.00
#
_symmetry.space_group_name_H-M   'P 1'
#
loop_
_entity.id
_entity.type
_entity.pdbx_description
1 polymer ?
#
loop_
_entity_poly.entity_id
_entity_poly.type
_entity_poly.pdbx_seq_one_letter_code
_entity_poly.pdbx_strand_id
1 'polypeptide(L)'
;MKNYNLVFIFFVMFSIKAWGGVLEISDLEKIDRDFSRILHNLENFYRVNADQIKILNEEGFYKNVLTPSARSREALEQIKGNNKANITENYGKKPRKLKKHLLEVKEYFKAVDDHNDPDLKQQVTDILNYTKGLLLILKAIWR
;
A
#
# COMPACT_ATOMS: atom_id res chain seq x y z
N MET A 1 25.97 46.98 24.23
CA MET A 1 25.08 46.48 25.29
C MET A 1 23.66 46.38 24.75
N LYS A 2 22.96 45.33 25.20
CA LYS A 2 21.58 44.90 24.90
C LYS A 2 21.37 44.04 23.64
N ASN A 3 21.52 42.75 23.93
CA ASN A 3 20.93 41.58 23.30
C ASN A 3 19.42 41.76 23.08
N TYR A 4 18.93 41.31 21.93
CA TYR A 4 17.64 40.65 21.86
C TYR A 4 17.82 39.27 21.25
N ASN A 5 17.49 38.29 22.09
CA ASN A 5 17.39 36.87 21.81
C ASN A 5 16.23 36.59 20.84
N LEU A 6 16.45 35.55 20.03
CA LEU A 6 15.50 34.55 19.54
C LEU A 6 14.10 35.02 19.08
N VAL A 7 13.79 34.76 17.81
CA VAL A 7 12.94 33.59 17.48
C VAL A 7 13.49 32.92 16.22
N PHE A 8 14.31 31.90 16.43
CA PHE A 8 14.63 30.91 15.41
C PHE A 8 13.41 29.97 15.35
N ILE A 9 12.48 30.19 14.42
CA ILE A 9 11.38 29.24 14.18
C ILE A 9 11.99 28.06 13.43
N PHE A 10 12.37 27.03 14.19
CA PHE A 10 12.82 25.74 13.67
C PHE A 10 11.90 24.65 14.25
N PHE A 11 11.43 23.75 13.36
CA PHE A 11 10.68 22.50 13.61
C PHE A 11 9.22 22.68 14.10
N VAL A 12 8.18 22.18 13.42
CA VAL A 12 7.91 20.76 13.11
C VAL A 12 7.06 20.60 11.83
N MET A 13 7.66 20.72 10.63
CA MET A 13 7.04 20.17 9.40
C MET A 13 7.92 19.09 8.74
N PHE A 14 9.09 18.83 9.30
CA PHE A 14 9.97 17.72 8.97
C PHE A 14 9.88 16.67 10.08
N SER A 15 8.89 15.76 10.05
CA SER A 15 8.98 14.44 10.73
C SER A 15 7.84 13.44 10.50
N ILE A 16 6.83 13.66 9.65
CA ILE A 16 5.92 12.54 9.30
C ILE A 16 6.59 11.55 8.31
N LYS A 17 7.66 11.98 7.62
CA LYS A 17 8.42 11.16 6.66
C LYS A 17 9.60 10.39 7.26
N ALA A 18 9.66 10.21 8.58
CA ALA A 18 10.74 9.45 9.21
C ALA A 18 10.14 8.20 9.88
N TRP A 19 10.30 7.06 9.21
CA TRP A 19 10.15 5.67 9.71
C TRP A 19 8.79 4.95 9.56
N GLY A 20 7.73 5.64 9.18
CA GLY A 20 6.44 5.02 8.83
C GLY A 20 6.42 4.42 7.41
N GLY A 21 5.85 3.24 7.22
CA GLY A 21 5.64 2.68 5.87
C GLY A 21 4.43 3.33 5.17
N VAL A 22 4.42 3.48 3.84
CA VAL A 22 3.29 4.13 3.12
C VAL A 22 1.92 3.42 3.25
N LEU A 23 1.88 2.25 3.89
CA LEU A 23 0.68 1.47 4.18
C LEU A 23 0.39 1.32 5.69
N GLU A 24 1.19 1.95 6.54
CA GLU A 24 0.97 1.95 7.98
C GLU A 24 -0.22 2.85 8.30
N ILE A 25 -1.21 2.36 9.04
CA ILE A 25 -2.42 3.13 9.40
C ILE A 25 -2.11 3.98 10.62
N SER A 26 -2.14 5.30 10.45
CA SER A 26 -1.93 6.26 11.53
C SER A 26 -3.14 6.31 12.46
N ASP A 27 -2.93 6.76 13.70
CA ASP A 27 -4.02 6.91 14.66
C ASP A 27 -5.02 7.99 14.25
N LEU A 28 -4.57 9.05 13.56
CA LEU A 28 -5.45 10.07 12.99
C LEU A 28 -6.40 9.46 11.95
N GLU A 29 -5.90 8.65 11.01
CA GLU A 29 -6.76 7.97 10.02
C GLU A 29 -7.80 7.05 10.69
N LYS A 30 -7.45 6.41 11.81
CA LYS A 30 -8.41 5.58 12.58
C LYS A 30 -9.47 6.43 13.27
N ILE A 31 -9.09 7.58 13.83
CA ILE A 31 -10.00 8.50 14.54
C ILE A 31 -10.95 9.17 13.55
N ASP A 32 -10.40 9.74 12.49
CA ASP A 32 -11.15 10.52 11.50
C ASP A 32 -11.86 9.64 10.47
N ARG A 33 -11.55 8.33 10.46
CA ARG A 33 -12.04 7.36 9.46
C ARG A 33 -11.75 7.76 8.01
N ASP A 34 -10.73 8.58 7.79
CA ASP A 34 -10.26 8.94 6.45
C ASP A 34 -9.07 8.05 6.07
N PHE A 35 -9.30 7.13 5.13
CA PHE A 35 -8.27 6.20 4.65
C PHE A 35 -7.83 6.51 3.22
N SER A 36 -8.08 7.72 2.73
CA SER A 36 -7.80 8.14 1.36
C SER A 36 -6.33 7.96 0.97
N ARG A 37 -5.41 8.16 1.91
CA ARG A 37 -3.98 7.94 1.69
C ARG A 37 -3.64 6.46 1.46
N ILE A 38 -4.23 5.55 2.25
CA ILE A 38 -4.01 4.11 2.08
C ILE A 38 -4.57 3.66 0.73
N LEU A 39 -5.81 4.07 0.42
CA LEU A 39 -6.44 3.78 -0.86
C LEU A 39 -5.58 4.31 -2.03
N HIS A 40 -5.16 5.57 -1.97
CA HIS A 40 -4.33 6.19 -3.00
C HIS A 40 -3.03 5.42 -3.26
N ASN A 41 -2.34 4.96 -2.22
CA ASN A 41 -1.09 4.19 -2.39
C ASN A 41 -1.33 2.80 -3.02
N LEU A 42 -2.46 2.17 -2.68
CA LEU A 42 -2.87 0.91 -3.31
C LEU A 42 -3.22 1.15 -4.79
N GLU A 43 -4.09 2.11 -5.09
CA GLU A 43 -4.46 2.46 -6.47
C GLU A 43 -3.26 2.86 -7.31
N ASN A 44 -2.33 3.63 -6.74
CA ASN A 44 -1.09 4.00 -7.39
C ASN A 44 -0.32 2.76 -7.88
N PHE A 45 -0.18 1.74 -7.03
CA PHE A 45 0.50 0.50 -7.39
C PHE A 45 -0.19 -0.21 -8.57
N TYR A 46 -1.52 -0.34 -8.52
CA TYR A 46 -2.28 -1.02 -9.58
C TYR A 46 -2.28 -0.24 -10.89
N ARG A 47 -2.42 1.08 -10.84
CA ARG A 47 -2.36 1.96 -12.00
C ARG A 47 -0.99 1.93 -12.67
N VAL A 48 0.09 2.00 -11.90
CA VAL A 48 1.46 2.01 -12.41
C VAL A 48 1.86 0.66 -13.02
N ASN A 49 1.23 -0.44 -12.58
CA ASN A 49 1.47 -1.79 -13.10
C ASN A 49 0.30 -2.31 -13.95
N ALA A 50 -0.55 -1.44 -14.50
CA ALA A 50 -1.80 -1.85 -15.14
C ALA A 50 -1.62 -2.90 -16.24
N ASP A 51 -0.58 -2.76 -17.07
CA ASP A 51 -0.27 -3.71 -18.15
C ASP A 51 0.09 -5.09 -17.61
N GLN A 52 0.94 -5.14 -16.57
CA GLN A 52 1.32 -6.41 -15.92
C GLN A 52 0.13 -7.03 -15.20
N ILE A 53 -0.70 -6.23 -14.52
CA ILE A 53 -1.93 -6.71 -13.87
C ILE A 53 -2.91 -7.29 -14.90
N LYS A 54 -3.03 -6.66 -16.08
CA LYS A 54 -3.84 -7.19 -17.19
C LYS A 54 -3.34 -8.55 -17.64
N ILE A 55 -2.02 -8.73 -17.80
CA ILE A 55 -1.41 -10.02 -18.12
C ILE A 55 -1.75 -11.06 -17.04
N LEU A 56 -1.58 -10.73 -15.75
CA LEU A 56 -1.92 -11.65 -14.66
C LEU A 56 -3.38 -12.09 -14.70
N ASN A 57 -4.30 -11.18 -15.04
CA ASN A 57 -5.72 -11.50 -15.18
C ASN A 57 -6.00 -12.42 -16.37
N GLU A 58 -5.45 -12.12 -17.55
CA GLU A 58 -5.59 -12.93 -18.77
C GLU A 58 -5.09 -14.36 -18.56
N GLU A 59 -3.97 -14.51 -17.85
CA GLU A 59 -3.36 -15.80 -17.55
C GLU A 59 -4.02 -16.53 -16.38
N GLY A 60 -5.07 -15.96 -15.78
CA GLY A 60 -5.77 -16.56 -14.65
C GLY A 60 -4.91 -16.72 -13.39
N PHE A 61 -3.86 -15.91 -13.23
CA PHE A 61 -2.89 -16.00 -12.13
C PHE A 61 -3.53 -16.10 -10.74
N TYR A 62 -4.56 -15.27 -10.49
CA TYR A 62 -5.23 -15.23 -9.19
C TYR A 62 -6.01 -16.52 -8.84
N LYS A 63 -6.25 -17.42 -9.81
CA LYS A 63 -6.84 -18.74 -9.58
C LYS A 63 -5.81 -19.77 -9.12
N ASN A 64 -4.55 -19.63 -9.57
CA ASN A 64 -3.45 -20.52 -9.19
C ASN A 64 -2.13 -19.75 -9.09
N VAL A 65 -1.96 -19.06 -7.96
CA VAL A 65 -0.72 -18.33 -7.64
C VAL A 65 0.48 -19.26 -7.40
N LEU A 66 0.27 -20.58 -7.34
CA LEU A 66 1.31 -21.57 -7.08
C LEU A 66 2.16 -21.91 -8.29
N THR A 67 1.59 -21.84 -9.47
CA THR A 67 2.25 -22.22 -10.72
C THR A 67 1.98 -21.16 -11.79
N PRO A 68 2.58 -19.95 -11.68
CA PRO A 68 2.39 -18.90 -12.67
C PRO A 68 2.93 -19.34 -14.04
N SER A 69 2.17 -19.02 -15.10
CA SER A 69 2.61 -19.20 -16.49
C SER A 69 3.91 -18.45 -16.76
N ALA A 70 4.59 -18.77 -17.87
CA ALA A 70 5.81 -18.05 -18.26
C ALA A 70 5.55 -16.54 -18.38
N ARG A 71 4.45 -16.17 -19.06
CA ARG A 71 4.03 -14.76 -19.23
C ARG A 71 3.66 -14.10 -17.90
N SER A 72 3.00 -14.83 -16.98
CA SER A 72 2.75 -14.33 -15.62
C SER A 72 4.03 -14.08 -14.84
N ARG A 73 5.04 -14.96 -14.97
CA ARG A 73 6.34 -14.78 -14.30
C ARG A 73 7.07 -13.54 -14.82
N GLU A 74 7.07 -13.31 -16.13
CA GLU A 74 7.63 -12.08 -16.71
C GLU A 74 6.92 -10.82 -16.19
N ALA A 75 5.59 -10.84 -16.14
CA ALA A 75 4.82 -9.73 -15.58
C ALA A 75 5.14 -9.48 -14.09
N LEU A 76 5.29 -10.54 -13.29
CA LEU A 76 5.66 -10.43 -11.87
C LEU A 76 7.06 -9.85 -11.66
N GLU A 77 8.04 -10.23 -12.47
CA GLU A 77 9.40 -9.64 -12.40
C GLU A 77 9.41 -8.17 -12.82
N GLN A 78 8.60 -7.79 -13.82
CA GLN A 78 8.42 -6.38 -14.19
C GLN A 78 7.80 -5.58 -13.03
N ILE A 79 6.76 -6.11 -12.37
CA ILE A 79 6.17 -5.49 -11.17
C ILE A 79 7.23 -5.30 -10.08
N LYS A 80 8.02 -6.33 -9.80
CA LYS A 80 9.08 -6.31 -8.78
C LYS A 80 10.11 -5.21 -9.03
N GLY A 81 10.48 -4.99 -10.30
CA GLY A 81 11.43 -3.97 -10.71
C GLY A 81 10.85 -2.56 -10.87
N ASN A 82 9.52 -2.40 -10.81
CA ASN A 82 8.86 -1.13 -11.12
C ASN A 82 8.83 -0.17 -9.92
N ASN A 83 9.90 0.60 -9.75
CA ASN A 83 10.05 1.59 -8.68
C ASN A 83 9.19 2.86 -8.84
N LYS A 84 8.35 2.96 -9.90
CA LYS A 84 7.45 4.11 -10.09
C LYS A 84 6.26 4.11 -9.12
N ALA A 85 5.92 2.95 -8.56
CA ALA A 85 4.85 2.85 -7.58
C ALA A 85 5.37 3.19 -6.18
N ASN A 86 4.64 4.01 -5.42
CA ASN A 86 5.03 4.44 -4.06
C ASN A 86 5.33 3.24 -3.15
N ILE A 87 4.55 2.17 -3.29
CA ILE A 87 4.73 0.92 -2.54
C ILE A 87 6.07 0.27 -2.92
N THR A 88 6.39 0.14 -4.22
CA THR A 88 7.65 -0.47 -4.64
C THR A 88 8.84 0.40 -4.26
N GLU A 89 8.74 1.73 -4.36
CA GLU A 89 9.78 2.66 -3.92
C GLU A 89 10.07 2.51 -2.41
N ASN A 90 9.03 2.48 -1.58
CA ASN A 90 9.18 2.47 -0.13
C ASN A 90 9.60 1.08 0.42
N TYR A 91 9.15 0.01 -0.24
CA TYR A 91 9.30 -1.37 0.25
C TYR A 91 10.10 -2.31 -0.64
N GLY A 92 10.62 -1.89 -1.80
CA GLY A 92 11.24 -2.78 -2.79
C GLY A 92 12.39 -3.63 -2.24
N LYS A 93 13.07 -3.17 -1.18
CA LYS A 93 14.13 -3.92 -0.47
C LYS A 93 13.68 -4.53 0.88
N LYS A 94 12.40 -4.39 1.23
CA LYS A 94 11.83 -4.72 2.56
C LYS A 94 10.52 -5.53 2.44
N PRO A 95 10.54 -6.69 1.77
CA PRO A 95 9.34 -7.51 1.52
C PRO A 95 8.62 -7.94 2.79
N ARG A 96 9.36 -8.25 3.86
CA ARG A 96 8.82 -8.66 5.16
C ARG A 96 8.06 -7.51 5.82
N LYS A 97 8.56 -6.27 5.70
CA LYS A 97 7.88 -5.07 6.22
C LYS A 97 6.60 -4.79 5.43
N LEU A 98 6.65 -4.89 4.09
CA LEU A 98 5.46 -4.75 3.25
C LEU A 98 4.39 -5.79 3.60
N LYS A 99 4.78 -7.08 3.70
CA LYS A 99 3.87 -8.15 4.08
C LYS A 99 3.21 -7.88 5.44
N LYS A 100 3.98 -7.44 6.43
CA LYS A 100 3.47 -7.08 7.76
C LYS A 100 2.40 -5.99 7.66
N HIS A 101 2.71 -4.87 7.01
CA HIS A 101 1.76 -3.75 6.90
C HIS A 101 0.51 -4.13 6.10
N LEU A 102 0.63 -4.92 5.03
CA LEU A 102 -0.54 -5.42 4.29
C LEU A 102 -1.44 -6.32 5.14
N LEU A 103 -0.86 -7.13 6.02
CA LEU A 103 -1.65 -7.95 6.96
C LEU A 103 -2.33 -7.08 8.00
N GLU A 104 -1.65 -6.07 8.55
CA GLU A 104 -2.24 -5.10 9.47
C GLU A 104 -3.41 -4.33 8.82
N VAL A 105 -3.23 -3.85 7.60
CA VAL A 105 -4.30 -3.25 6.79
C VAL A 105 -5.48 -4.22 6.63
N LYS A 106 -5.22 -5.44 6.18
CA LYS A 106 -6.26 -6.45 5.97
C LYS A 106 -7.05 -6.75 7.25
N GLU A 107 -6.39 -6.94 8.38
CA GLU A 107 -7.07 -7.29 9.64
C GLU A 107 -7.81 -6.09 10.24
N TYR A 108 -7.25 -4.88 10.14
CA TYR A 108 -7.95 -3.66 10.55
C TYR A 108 -9.25 -3.49 9.77
N PHE A 109 -9.20 -3.48 8.44
CA PHE A 109 -10.37 -3.22 7.60
C PHE A 109 -11.42 -4.34 7.58
N LYS A 110 -11.08 -5.55 8.02
CA LYS A 110 -12.08 -6.59 8.31
C LYS A 110 -12.87 -6.31 9.58
N ALA A 111 -12.26 -5.63 10.55
CA ALA A 111 -12.85 -5.33 11.85
C ALA A 111 -13.56 -3.97 11.89
N VAL A 112 -13.35 -3.12 10.89
CA VAL A 112 -14.10 -1.88 10.71
C VAL A 112 -15.56 -2.23 10.40
N ASP A 113 -16.43 -1.96 11.37
CA ASP A 113 -17.88 -2.05 11.22
C ASP A 113 -18.44 -0.70 10.74
N ASP A 114 -19.24 -0.74 9.66
CA ASP A 114 -19.50 0.41 8.77
C ASP A 114 -20.99 0.69 8.53
N HIS A 115 -21.87 0.22 9.42
CA HIS A 115 -23.31 0.07 9.16
C HIS A 115 -24.12 1.27 8.62
N ASN A 116 -23.58 2.50 8.53
CA ASN A 116 -24.34 3.69 8.09
C ASN A 116 -23.65 4.64 7.09
N ASP A 117 -22.40 4.43 6.67
CA ASP A 117 -21.71 5.33 5.71
C ASP A 117 -21.37 4.57 4.40
N PRO A 118 -22.06 4.85 3.28
CA PRO A 118 -21.84 4.14 2.03
C PRO A 118 -20.49 4.44 1.39
N ASP A 119 -19.95 5.65 1.54
CA ASP A 119 -18.68 6.05 0.94
C ASP A 119 -17.51 5.37 1.68
N LEU A 120 -17.58 5.36 3.01
CA LEU A 120 -16.64 4.62 3.84
C LEU A 120 -16.68 3.12 3.52
N LYS A 121 -17.88 2.55 3.38
CA LYS A 121 -18.05 1.13 3.03
C LYS A 121 -17.42 0.76 1.69
N GLN A 122 -17.58 1.60 0.68
CA GLN A 122 -16.95 1.39 -0.62
C GLN A 122 -15.43 1.49 -0.50
N GLN A 123 -14.92 2.52 0.20
CA GLN A 123 -13.49 2.70 0.44
C GLN A 123 -12.88 1.47 1.16
N VAL A 124 -13.53 0.96 2.20
CA VAL A 124 -13.10 -0.25 2.94
C VAL A 124 -13.06 -1.47 2.01
N THR A 125 -14.08 -1.64 1.17
CA THR A 125 -14.16 -2.74 0.19
C THR A 125 -13.01 -2.70 -0.80
N ASP A 126 -12.71 -1.51 -1.35
CA ASP A 126 -11.63 -1.34 -2.32
C ASP A 126 -10.26 -1.57 -1.68
N ILE A 127 -10.03 -1.03 -0.48
CA ILE A 127 -8.80 -1.29 0.27
C ILE A 127 -8.61 -2.79 0.52
N LEU A 128 -9.65 -3.52 0.93
CA LEU A 128 -9.58 -4.96 1.15
C LEU A 128 -9.28 -5.73 -0.15
N ASN A 129 -9.89 -5.34 -1.27
CA ASN A 129 -9.67 -6.00 -2.56
C ASN A 129 -8.23 -5.79 -3.08
N TYR A 130 -7.75 -4.54 -3.09
CA TYR A 130 -6.38 -4.23 -3.48
C TYR A 130 -5.36 -4.89 -2.55
N THR A 131 -5.60 -4.89 -1.23
CA THR A 131 -4.70 -5.51 -0.25
C THR A 131 -4.60 -7.03 -0.48
N LYS A 132 -5.71 -7.71 -0.74
CA LYS A 132 -5.73 -9.15 -1.05
C LYS A 132 -4.95 -9.45 -2.33
N GLY A 133 -5.17 -8.70 -3.40
CA GLY A 133 -4.48 -8.90 -4.67
C GLY A 133 -2.96 -8.70 -4.52
N LEU A 134 -2.53 -7.65 -3.82
CA LEU A 134 -1.12 -7.36 -3.60
C LEU A 134 -0.44 -8.42 -2.72
N LEU A 135 -1.12 -8.95 -1.71
CA LEU A 135 -0.61 -10.09 -0.93
C LEU A 135 -0.36 -11.33 -1.80
N LEU A 136 -1.23 -11.60 -2.78
CA LEU A 136 -1.07 -12.71 -3.72
C LEU A 136 0.12 -12.51 -4.67
N ILE A 137 0.27 -11.29 -5.20
CA ILE A 137 1.44 -10.90 -6.01
C ILE A 137 2.73 -11.06 -5.19
N LEU A 138 2.75 -10.54 -3.96
CA LEU A 138 3.91 -10.62 -3.08
C LEU A 138 4.30 -12.07 -2.76
N LYS A 139 3.31 -12.94 -2.53
CA LYS A 139 3.51 -14.38 -2.32
C LYS A 139 4.14 -15.07 -3.54
N ALA A 140 3.87 -14.58 -4.75
CA ALA A 140 4.46 -15.14 -5.96
C ALA A 140 5.88 -14.63 -6.22
N ILE A 141 6.16 -13.35 -5.95
CA ILE A 141 7.47 -12.73 -6.21
C ILE A 141 8.54 -13.14 -5.19
N TRP A 142 8.18 -13.29 -3.91
CA TRP A 142 9.14 -13.48 -2.80
C TRP A 142 8.99 -14.83 -2.11
N ARG A 143 8.85 -15.88 -2.92
CA ARG A 143 8.85 -17.27 -2.43
C ARG A 143 10.14 -17.65 -1.75
#